data_AF-A0A4R1NBR2-F1
#
_entry.id   AF-A0A4R1NBR2-F1
#
_cell.length_a   1.000
_cell.length_b   1.000
_cell.length_c   1.000
_cell.angle_alpha   90.00
_cell.angle_beta   90.00
_cell.angle_gamma   90.00
#
_symmetry.space_group_name_H-M   'P 1'
#
loop_
_entity.id
_entity.type
_entity.pdbx_description
1 polymer ?
#
loop_
_entity_poly.entity_id
_entity_poly.type
_entity_poly.pdbx_seq_one_letter_code
_entity_poly.pdbx_strand_id
1 'polypeptide(L)' 'MENLLDTSKQCFDDVQCQCQALAFAAYKIEDENIRELLLYTLIEKQQQLEMLMPPARSIKTDIELTQ' A
#
# COMPACT_ATOMS: atom_id res chain seq x y z
N MET A 1 5.71 -29.58 11.88
CA MET A 1 4.77 -28.98 10.93
C MET A 1 5.20 -27.53 10.82
N GLU A 2 6.09 -27.24 9.88
CA GLU A 2 6.72 -25.92 9.73
C GLU A 2 5.66 -24.91 9.30
N ASN A 3 5.35 -23.97 10.18
CA ASN A 3 4.63 -22.75 9.84
C ASN A 3 5.57 -21.92 8.96
N LEU A 4 5.63 -22.26 7.68
CA LEU A 4 6.23 -21.41 6.66
C LEU A 4 5.29 -20.20 6.50
N LEU A 5 5.35 -19.27 7.45
CA LEU A 5 4.74 -17.96 7.30
C LEU A 5 5.28 -17.40 5.99
N ASP A 6 4.36 -17.17 5.05
CA ASP A 6 4.66 -16.54 3.78
C ASP A 6 5.15 -15.12 4.10
N THR A 7 6.47 -14.99 4.25
CA THR A 7 7.18 -13.78 4.65
C THR A 7 6.89 -12.63 3.70
N SER A 8 6.52 -12.94 2.44
CA SER A 8 6.08 -11.94 1.47
C SER A 8 4.73 -11.32 1.83
N LYS A 9 3.77 -12.15 2.28
CA LYS A 9 2.46 -11.70 2.74
C LYS A 9 2.55 -10.92 4.04
N GLN A 10 3.37 -11.39 4.97
CA GLN A 10 3.59 -10.67 6.23
C GLN A 10 4.28 -9.31 6.02
N CYS A 11 5.23 -9.24 5.08
CA CYS A 11 5.86 -7.97 4.68
C CYS A 11 4.84 -6.99 4.05
N PHE A 12 3.92 -7.49 3.21
CA PHE A 12 2.86 -6.67 2.62
C PHE A 12 1.90 -6.11 3.68
N ASP A 13 1.42 -6.98 4.58
CA ASP A 13 0.52 -6.61 5.68
C ASP A 13 1.19 -5.57 6.59
N ASP A 14 2.50 -5.72 6.86
CA ASP A 14 3.28 -4.76 7.66
C ASP A 14 3.37 -3.38 6.99
N VAL A 15 3.60 -3.30 5.68
CA VAL A 15 3.67 -2.03 4.95
C VAL A 15 2.29 -1.38 4.86
N GLN A 16 1.22 -2.15 4.66
CA GLN A 16 -0.14 -1.63 4.65
C GLN A 16 -0.54 -1.04 6.02
N CYS A 17 -0.21 -1.72 7.11
CA CYS A 17 -0.43 -1.20 8.47
C CYS A 17 0.36 0.09 8.73
N GLN A 18 1.60 0.18 8.24
CA GLN A 18 2.41 1.41 8.33
C GLN A 18 1.73 2.58 7.60
N CYS A 19 1.22 2.36 6.38
CA CYS A 19 0.48 3.38 5.64
C CYS A 19 -0.75 3.88 6.40
N GLN A 20 -1.54 2.97 7.00
CA GLN A 20 -2.72 3.35 7.77
C GLN A 20 -2.36 4.17 9.02
N ALA A 21 -1.30 3.78 9.74
CA ALA A 21 -0.83 4.51 10.91
C ALA A 21 -0.35 5.92 10.56
N LEU A 22 0.41 6.06 9.46
CA LEU A 22 0.89 7.35 8.96
C LEU A 22 -0.26 8.27 8.55
N ALA A 23 -1.25 7.75 7.82
CA ALA A 23 -2.43 8.52 7.42
C ALA A 23 -3.22 9.02 8.63
N PHE A 24 -3.41 8.15 9.64
CA PHE A 24 -4.08 8.53 10.88
C PHE A 24 -3.29 9.59 11.66
N ALA A 25 -1.96 9.42 11.79
CA ALA A 25 -1.10 10.37 12.47
C ALA A 25 -1.12 11.75 11.79
N ALA A 26 -1.00 11.79 10.46
CA ALA A 26 -1.05 13.02 9.69
C ALA A 26 -2.39 13.75 9.84
N TYR A 27 -3.51 13.01 9.93
CA TYR A 27 -4.83 13.58 10.18
C TYR A 27 -4.98 14.19 11.59
N LYS A 28 -4.28 13.65 12.59
CA LYS A 28 -4.37 14.10 13.98
C LYS A 28 -3.36 15.17 14.37
N ILE A 29 -2.31 15.35 13.59
CA ILE A 29 -1.25 16.30 13.90
C ILE A 29 -1.59 17.71 13.43
N GLU A 30 -1.51 18.64 14.38
CA GLU A 30 -1.75 20.07 14.15
C GLU A 30 -0.52 20.75 13.55
N ASP A 31 0.68 20.37 13.99
CA ASP A 31 1.96 20.89 13.47
C ASP A 31 2.11 20.60 11.97
N GLU A 32 2.18 21.66 11.18
CA GLU A 32 2.19 21.58 9.73
C GLU A 32 3.45 20.89 9.19
N ASN A 33 4.62 21.16 9.77
CA ASN A 33 5.88 20.56 9.32
C ASN A 33 5.88 19.06 9.60
N ILE A 34 5.39 18.65 10.77
CA ILE A 34 5.31 17.23 11.13
C ILE A 34 4.24 16.53 10.28
N ARG A 35 3.09 17.18 10.03
CA ARG A 35 2.05 16.64 9.13
C ARG A 35 2.61 16.44 7.72
N GLU A 36 3.33 17.42 7.17
CA GLU A 36 3.91 17.34 5.83
C GLU A 36 4.93 16.20 5.74
N LEU A 37 5.82 16.06 6.73
CA LEU A 37 6.76 14.95 6.81
C LEU A 37 6.06 13.59 6.83
N LEU A 38 4.99 13.44 7.60
CA LEU A 38 4.20 12.21 7.65
C LEU A 38 3.51 11.90 6.33
N LEU A 39 3.03 12.91 5.62
CA LEU A 39 2.43 12.75 4.29
C LEU A 39 3.47 12.32 3.25
N TYR A 40 4.67 12.91 3.23
CA TYR A 40 5.75 12.44 2.37
C TYR A 40 6.12 10.98 2.66
N THR A 41 6.27 10.65 3.95
CA THR A 41 6.57 9.28 4.38
C THR A 41 5.48 8.30 3.96
N LEU A 42 4.21 8.70 4.03
CA LEU A 42 3.08 7.90 3.56
C LEU A 42 3.15 7.61 2.07
N ILE A 43 3.50 8.62 1.25
CA ILE A 43 3.63 8.47 -0.21
C ILE A 43 4.74 7.45 -0.54
N GLU A 44 5.90 7.56 0.11
CA GLU A 44 7.01 6.60 -0.08
C GLU A 44 6.60 5.17 0.27
N LYS A 45 5.82 5.00 1.34
CA LYS A 45 5.33 3.69 1.79
C LYS A 45 4.26 3.11 0.86
N GLN A 46 3.39 3.94 0.29
CA GLN A 46 2.43 3.51 -0.73
C GLN A 46 3.14 3.04 -2.00
N GLN A 47 4.20 3.74 -2.44
CA GLN A 47 5.01 3.30 -3.57
C GLN A 47 5.69 1.95 -3.31
N GLN A 48 6.19 1.72 -2.09
CA GLN A 48 6.72 0.40 -1.69
C GLN A 48 5.64 -0.69 -1.78
N LEU A 49 4.41 -0.38 -1.38
CA LEU A 49 3.29 -1.32 -1.47
C LEU A 49 2.95 -1.65 -2.93
N GLU A 50 2.91 -0.66 -3.82
CA GLU A 50 2.66 -0.84 -5.26
C GLU A 50 3.71 -1.71 -5.93
N MET A 51 4.99 -1.59 -5.53
CA MET A 51 6.07 -2.45 -6.03
C MET A 51 5.98 -3.90 -5.53
N LEU A 52 5.37 -4.12 -4.36
CA LEU A 52 5.16 -5.45 -3.77
C LEU A 52 3.91 -6.15 -4.34
N MET A 53 2.97 -5.40 -4.92
CA MET A 53 1.84 -5.99 -5.62
C MET A 53 2.28 -6.46 -7.01
N PRO A 54 1.97 -7.71 -7.42
CA PRO A 54 2.15 -8.10 -8.81
C PRO A 54 1.35 -7.14 -9.69
N PRO A 55 1.86 -6.77 -10.89
CA PRO A 55 1.15 -5.87 -11.79
C PRO A 55 -0.27 -6.40 -11.94
N ALA A 56 -1.26 -5.58 -11.59
CA ALA A 56 -2.65 -5.92 -11.76
C ALA A 56 -2.77 -6.44 -13.20
N ARG A 57 -3.13 -7.73 -13.37
CA ARG A 57 -3.49 -8.25 -14.68
C ARG A 57 -4.61 -7.32 -15.12
N SER A 58 -4.32 -6.40 -16.05
CA SER A 58 -5.36 -5.62 -16.71
C SER A 58 -6.34 -6.66 -17.22
N ILE A 59 -7.51 -6.71 -16.59
CA ILE A 59 -8.63 -7.44 -17.13
C ILE A 59 -8.93 -6.66 -18.40
N LYS A 60 -8.36 -7.10 -19.51
CA LYS A 60 -8.86 -6.76 -20.83
C LYS A 60 -10.27 -7.33 -20.81
N THR A 61 -11.24 -6.48 -20.54
CA THR A 61 -12.61 -6.74 -20.95
C THR A 61 -12.57 -6.79 -22.47
N ASP A 62 -12.29 -7.98 -23.01
CA ASP A 62 -12.61 -8.31 -24.39
C ASP A 62 -14.14 -8.30 -24.47
N ILE A 63 -14.68 -7.10 -24.71
CA ILE A 63 -16.06 -6.96 -25.18
C ILE A 63 -16.00 -7.45 -26.62
N GLU A 64 -16.25 -8.75 -26.80
CA GLU A 64 -16.62 -9.29 -28.10
C GLU A 64 -17.92 -8.59 -28.54
N LEU A 65 -17.77 -7.59 -29.41
CA LEU A 65 -18.87 -7.10 -30.25
C LEU A 65 -19.28 -8.26 -31.16
N THR A 66 -20.27 -9.01 -30.73
CA THR A 66 -20.96 -9.99 -31.56
C THR A 66 -21.61 -9.26 -32.74
N GLN A 67 -21.34 -9.76 -33.94
CA GLN A 67 -21.87 -9.32 -35.22
C GLN A 67 -23.40 -9.34 -35.28
#